data_AF-A0A7J7HRL5-F1
#
_entry.id   AF-A0A7J7HRL5-F1
#
_cell.length_a   1.000
_cell.length_b   1.000
_cell.length_c   1.000
_cell.angle_alpha   90.00
_cell.angle_beta   90.00
_cell.angle_gamma   90.00
#
_symmetry.space_group_name_H-M   'P 1'
#
loop_
_entity.id
_entity.type
_entity.pdbx_description
1 polymer ?
#
loop_
_entity_poly.entity_id
_entity_poly.type
_entity_poly.pdbx_seq_one_letter_code
_entity_poly.pdbx_strand_id
1 'polypeptide(L)'
;MKKRYKVVAEESAYLYQKQAWGSLVRLLDKEDTNRLNNEAINGTLIRGKLEAFMNTFNEVSQRHRSSYSIPDVDLRTQIREATVKLVVPAYTDFLNTYASVLQVKSCLSPEAIEGLVGQIFEGGDREKEGKMKLRRRESQDRMEERQSESIERSHEIKDFRRSKSNTSDA
;
A
#
# COMPACT_ATOMS: atom_id res chain seq x y z
N MET A 1 25.79 18.64 -0.76
CA MET A 1 24.35 18.28 -0.81
C MET A 1 24.07 16.79 -0.58
N LYS A 2 24.72 15.86 -1.29
CA LYS A 2 24.43 14.41 -1.24
C LYS A 2 24.41 13.78 0.16
N LYS A 3 25.28 14.20 1.08
CA LYS A 3 25.35 13.66 2.46
C LYS A 3 24.09 13.92 3.29
N ARG A 4 23.45 15.09 3.14
CA ARG A 4 22.23 15.44 3.91
C ARG A 4 21.02 14.62 3.48
N TYR A 5 20.86 14.41 2.17
CA TYR A 5 19.78 13.57 1.64
C TYR A 5 19.90 12.11 2.06
N LYS A 6 21.13 11.58 2.11
CA LYS A 6 21.39 10.23 2.60
C LYS A 6 20.93 10.07 4.06
N VAL A 7 21.36 10.98 4.95
CA VAL A 7 20.99 10.93 6.37
C VAL A 7 19.47 11.02 6.55
N VAL A 8 18.80 11.95 5.86
CA VAL A 8 17.34 12.09 5.95
C VAL A 8 16.61 10.85 5.44
N ALA A 9 17.10 10.22 4.36
CA ALA A 9 16.53 8.99 3.83
C ALA A 9 16.70 7.82 4.80
N GLU A 10 17.87 7.68 5.41
CA GLU A 10 18.16 6.66 6.42
C GLU A 10 17.31 6.84 7.68
N GLU A 11 17.19 8.07 8.20
CA GLU A 11 16.33 8.40 9.33
C GLU A 11 14.86 8.10 9.02
N SER A 12 14.40 8.46 7.81
CA SER A 12 13.03 8.19 7.37
C SER A 12 12.75 6.68 7.29
N ALA A 13 13.68 5.90 6.74
CA ALA A 13 13.57 4.45 6.63
C ALA A 13 13.53 3.78 8.02
N TYR A 14 14.37 4.24 8.95
CA TYR A 14 14.37 3.76 10.33
C TYR A 14 13.06 4.08 11.05
N LEU A 15 12.57 5.32 10.95
CA LEU A 15 11.30 5.72 11.57
C LEU A 15 10.12 4.92 11.01
N TYR A 16 10.09 4.69 9.70
CA TYR A 16 9.09 3.84 9.07
C TYR A 16 9.11 2.43 9.68
N GLN A 17 10.27 1.78 9.75
CA GLN A 17 10.36 0.42 10.30
C GLN A 17 9.88 0.36 11.75
N LYS A 18 10.35 1.30 12.58
CA LYS A 18 9.98 1.37 13.99
C LYS A 18 8.49 1.59 14.18
N GLN A 19 7.88 2.48 13.39
CA GLN A 19 6.48 2.85 13.55
C GLN A 19 5.51 1.82 12.95
N ALA A 20 5.86 1.23 11.80
CA ALA A 20 5.01 0.27 11.11
C ALA A 20 5.13 -1.15 11.71
N TRP A 21 6.32 -1.57 12.12
CA TRP A 21 6.60 -2.96 12.48
C TRP A 21 7.07 -3.13 13.94
N GLY A 22 7.50 -2.06 14.61
CA GLY A 22 8.04 -2.16 15.98
C GLY A 22 6.99 -2.58 17.01
N SER A 23 5.76 -2.07 16.92
CA SER A 23 4.65 -2.49 17.79
C SER A 23 4.28 -3.95 17.58
N LEU A 24 4.35 -4.43 16.34
CA LEU A 24 4.06 -5.80 15.96
C LEU A 24 5.04 -6.78 16.62
N VAL A 25 6.34 -6.53 16.48
CA VAL A 25 7.38 -7.41 17.06
C VAL A 25 7.29 -7.44 18.59
N ARG A 26 7.00 -6.29 19.22
CA ARG A 26 6.86 -6.20 20.67
C ARG A 26 5.75 -7.10 21.24
N LEU A 27 4.71 -7.43 20.46
CA LEU A 27 3.66 -8.36 20.91
C LEU A 27 4.23 -9.75 21.23
N LEU A 28 5.31 -10.14 20.53
CA LEU A 28 5.99 -11.41 20.69
C LEU A 28 7.06 -11.40 21.79
N ASP A 29 7.27 -10.28 22.49
CA ASP A 29 8.29 -10.20 23.54
C ASP A 29 7.96 -11.12 24.72
N LYS A 30 9.02 -11.75 25.25
CA LYS A 30 8.97 -12.76 26.30
C LYS A 30 8.68 -12.18 27.69
N GLU A 31 8.93 -10.88 27.88
CA GLU A 31 8.87 -10.22 29.19
C GLU A 31 7.48 -10.30 29.84
N ASP A 32 6.40 -10.18 29.06
CA ASP A 32 5.05 -10.25 29.60
C ASP A 32 4.65 -11.67 30.05
N THR A 33 5.24 -12.70 29.44
CA THR A 33 4.90 -14.10 29.75
C THR A 33 5.62 -14.64 30.99
N ASN A 34 6.81 -14.13 31.31
CA ASN A 34 7.58 -14.54 32.49
C ASN A 34 6.98 -14.04 33.82
N ARG A 35 6.02 -13.11 33.76
CA ARG A 35 5.40 -12.50 34.96
C ARG A 35 4.33 -13.38 35.60
N LEU A 36 3.90 -14.43 34.92
CA LEU A 36 2.79 -15.28 35.36
C LEU A 36 3.30 -16.71 35.59
N ASN A 37 3.23 -17.18 36.84
CA ASN A 37 3.69 -18.53 37.23
C ASN A 37 2.66 -19.64 36.96
N ASN A 38 1.64 -19.39 36.14
CA ASN A 38 0.53 -20.32 35.95
C ASN A 38 0.43 -20.77 34.49
N GLU A 39 0.81 -22.03 34.21
CA GLU A 39 0.94 -22.58 32.85
C GLU A 39 -0.34 -22.46 32.02
N ALA A 40 -1.52 -22.65 32.61
CA ALA A 40 -2.80 -22.54 31.89
C ALA A 40 -3.13 -21.09 31.47
N ILE A 41 -2.80 -20.12 32.34
CA ILE A 41 -2.96 -18.70 32.07
C ILE A 41 -1.94 -18.26 31.01
N ASN A 42 -0.71 -18.77 31.10
CA ASN A 42 0.34 -18.53 30.13
C ASN A 42 -0.06 -19.06 28.75
N GLY A 43 -0.64 -20.25 28.67
CA GLY A 43 -1.09 -20.81 27.38
C GLY A 43 -2.16 -19.97 26.68
N THR A 44 -3.11 -19.43 27.45
CA THR A 44 -4.12 -18.51 26.91
C THR A 44 -3.51 -17.16 26.51
N LEU A 45 -2.60 -16.62 27.32
CA LEU A 45 -1.88 -15.39 27.01
C LEU A 45 -1.03 -15.52 25.74
N ILE A 46 -0.27 -16.61 25.60
CA ILE A 46 0.59 -16.90 24.44
C ILE A 46 -0.25 -16.97 23.16
N ARG A 47 -1.39 -17.69 23.20
CA ARG A 47 -2.31 -17.74 22.06
C ARG A 47 -2.88 -16.36 21.73
N GLY A 48 -3.28 -15.59 22.75
CA GLY A 48 -3.77 -14.22 22.56
C GLY A 48 -2.71 -13.28 21.97
N LYS A 49 -1.44 -13.42 22.36
CA LYS A 49 -0.31 -12.69 21.75
C LYS A 49 -0.14 -13.03 20.27
N LEU A 50 -0.22 -14.32 19.92
CA LEU A 50 -0.14 -14.77 18.54
C LEU A 50 -1.30 -14.22 17.70
N GLU A 51 -2.52 -14.26 18.22
CA GLU A 51 -3.70 -13.71 17.56
C GLU A 51 -3.59 -12.19 17.37
N ALA A 52 -3.16 -11.46 18.41
CA ALA A 52 -2.89 -10.03 18.32
C ALA A 52 -1.82 -9.73 17.27
N PHE A 53 -0.73 -10.51 17.24
CA PHE A 53 0.30 -10.39 16.21
C PHE A 53 -0.29 -10.57 14.81
N MET A 54 -1.08 -11.62 14.56
CA MET A 54 -1.68 -11.86 13.25
C MET A 54 -2.65 -10.75 12.84
N ASN A 55 -3.46 -10.24 13.77
CA ASN A 55 -4.39 -9.14 13.51
C ASN A 55 -3.64 -7.84 13.17
N THR A 56 -2.63 -7.47 13.98
CA THR A 56 -1.80 -6.28 13.71
C THR A 56 -1.00 -6.44 12.42
N PHE A 57 -0.48 -7.64 12.12
CA PHE A 57 0.21 -7.92 10.87
C PHE A 57 -0.69 -7.65 9.66
N ASN A 58 -1.95 -8.13 9.71
CA ASN A 58 -2.93 -7.89 8.65
C ASN A 58 -3.28 -6.40 8.51
N GLU A 59 -3.46 -5.68 9.62
CA GLU A 59 -3.73 -4.24 9.59
C GLU A 59 -2.57 -3.46 8.94
N VAL A 60 -1.34 -3.72 9.37
CA VAL A 60 -0.13 -3.08 8.82
C VAL A 60 0.00 -3.43 7.34
N SER A 61 -0.22 -4.69 6.97
CA SER A 61 -0.20 -5.16 5.57
C SER A 61 -1.21 -4.40 4.71
N GLN A 62 -2.45 -4.24 5.18
CA GLN A 62 -3.50 -3.55 4.45
C GLN A 62 -3.21 -2.05 4.32
N ARG A 63 -2.74 -1.41 5.39
CA ARG A 63 -2.31 -0.01 5.37
C ARG A 63 -1.19 0.21 4.36
N HIS A 64 -0.24 -0.73 4.33
CA HIS A 64 0.89 -0.64 3.42
C HIS A 64 0.49 -0.77 1.96
N ARG A 65 -0.39 -1.72 1.65
CA ARG A 65 -0.90 -1.92 0.28
C ARG A 65 -1.82 -0.80 -0.22
N SER A 66 -2.52 -0.10 0.69
CA SER A 66 -3.48 0.95 0.32
C SER A 66 -2.89 2.37 0.30
N SER A 67 -1.92 2.65 1.18
CA SER A 67 -1.49 4.02 1.47
C SER A 67 -0.04 4.31 1.10
N TYR A 68 0.80 3.27 0.91
CA TYR A 68 2.21 3.45 0.61
C TYR A 68 2.54 2.96 -0.80
N SER A 69 3.29 3.76 -1.53
CA SER A 69 3.85 3.39 -2.83
C SER A 69 5.32 3.77 -2.85
N ILE A 70 6.19 2.77 -2.97
CA ILE A 70 7.64 2.95 -3.06
C ILE A 70 8.02 2.69 -4.53
N PRO A 71 8.16 3.74 -5.36
CA PRO A 71 8.41 3.57 -6.79
C PRO A 71 9.82 3.02 -7.08
N ASP A 72 10.80 3.39 -6.26
CA ASP A 72 12.19 2.95 -6.39
C ASP A 72 12.32 1.47 -6.00
N VAL A 73 12.78 0.66 -6.95
CA VAL A 73 12.85 -0.81 -6.82
C VAL A 73 13.90 -1.23 -5.81
N ASP A 74 15.04 -0.56 -5.78
CA ASP A 74 16.15 -0.90 -4.89
C ASP A 74 15.79 -0.54 -3.45
N LEU A 75 15.19 0.62 -3.23
CA LEU A 75 14.69 1.06 -1.92
C LEU A 75 13.57 0.13 -1.42
N ARG A 76 12.64 -0.23 -2.29
CA ARG A 76 11.55 -1.17 -1.95
C ARG A 76 12.10 -2.53 -1.55
N THR A 77 13.11 -3.01 -2.28
CA THR A 77 13.82 -4.27 -1.98
C THR A 77 14.52 -4.20 -0.62
N GLN A 78 15.27 -3.11 -0.36
CA GLN A 78 15.94 -2.91 0.93
C GLN A 78 14.97 -2.85 2.10
N ILE A 79 13.86 -2.13 1.96
CA ILE A 79 12.84 -2.03 3.01
C ILE A 79 12.18 -3.40 3.25
N ARG A 80 11.83 -4.13 2.19
CA ARG A 80 11.29 -5.49 2.29
C ARG A 80 12.24 -6.41 3.06
N GLU A 81 13.50 -6.46 2.66
CA GLU A 81 14.51 -7.31 3.31
C GLU A 81 14.70 -6.95 4.78
N ALA A 82 14.71 -5.66 5.10
CA ALA A 82 14.84 -5.22 6.48
C ALA A 82 13.59 -5.56 7.32
N THR A 83 12.38 -5.46 6.75
CA THR A 83 11.16 -5.93 7.42
C THR A 83 11.19 -7.44 7.64
N VAL A 84 11.65 -8.25 6.67
CA VAL A 84 11.83 -9.70 6.84
C VAL A 84 12.79 -9.99 7.99
N LYS A 85 13.96 -9.33 8.00
CA LYS A 85 14.97 -9.47 9.08
C LYS A 85 14.48 -9.05 10.46
N LEU A 86 13.45 -8.21 10.53
CA LEU A 86 12.85 -7.75 11.78
C LEU A 86 11.74 -8.71 12.27
N VAL A 87 10.84 -9.12 11.37
CA VAL A 87 9.62 -9.86 11.73
C VAL A 87 9.85 -11.36 11.81
N VAL A 88 10.56 -11.95 10.84
CA VAL A 88 10.69 -13.41 10.72
C VAL A 88 11.48 -14.02 11.88
N PRO A 89 12.63 -13.46 12.31
CA PRO A 89 13.34 -14.00 13.47
C PRO A 89 12.51 -13.93 14.76
N ALA A 90 11.83 -12.81 15.02
CA ALA A 90 10.98 -12.66 16.20
C ALA A 90 9.82 -13.67 16.22
N TYR A 91 9.18 -13.89 15.08
CA TYR A 91 8.12 -14.89 14.93
C TYR A 91 8.64 -16.31 15.12
N THR A 92 9.78 -16.63 14.52
CA THR A 92 10.43 -17.95 14.63
C THR A 92 10.82 -18.27 16.07
N ASP A 93 11.46 -17.31 16.75
CA ASP A 93 11.85 -17.45 18.15
C ASP A 93 10.64 -17.64 19.05
N PHE A 94 9.54 -16.92 18.80
CA PHE A 94 8.29 -17.07 19.53
C PHE A 94 7.70 -18.48 19.34
N LEU A 95 7.59 -18.95 18.09
CA LEU A 95 7.07 -20.29 17.81
C LEU A 95 7.93 -21.38 18.47
N ASN A 96 9.26 -21.28 18.36
CA ASN A 96 10.18 -22.23 18.97
C ASN A 96 10.08 -22.24 20.49
N THR A 97 9.96 -21.05 21.11
CA THR A 97 9.86 -20.91 22.57
C THR A 97 8.58 -21.54 23.11
N TYR A 98 7.47 -21.40 22.38
CA TYR A 98 6.15 -21.85 22.84
C TYR A 98 5.59 -23.03 22.05
N ALA A 99 6.44 -23.81 21.37
CA ALA A 99 6.04 -24.93 20.53
C ALA A 99 5.25 -26.04 21.27
N SER A 100 5.47 -26.19 22.58
CA SER A 100 4.71 -27.13 23.43
C SER A 100 3.30 -26.63 23.76
N VAL A 101 3.10 -25.31 23.74
CA VAL A 101 1.86 -24.62 24.11
C VAL A 101 1.01 -24.33 22.87
N LEU A 102 1.68 -23.88 21.81
CA LEU A 102 1.09 -23.63 20.50
C LEU A 102 1.04 -24.98 19.77
N GLN A 103 -0.15 -25.38 19.32
CA GLN A 103 -0.23 -26.50 18.39
C GLN A 103 0.36 -26.06 17.05
N VAL A 104 1.68 -26.18 16.88
CA VAL A 104 2.48 -25.63 15.77
C VAL A 104 1.88 -25.92 14.38
N LYS A 105 1.17 -27.04 14.23
CA LYS A 105 0.45 -27.44 13.01
C LYS A 105 -0.66 -26.46 12.58
N SER A 106 -1.13 -25.61 13.49
CA SER A 106 -2.18 -24.61 13.24
C SER A 106 -1.62 -23.20 12.98
N CYS A 107 -0.31 -23.02 13.20
CA CYS A 107 0.37 -21.74 13.00
C CYS A 107 0.94 -21.65 11.57
N LEU A 108 1.05 -20.44 11.05
CA LEU A 108 1.76 -20.20 9.79
C LEU A 108 3.24 -20.54 9.96
N SER A 109 3.86 -21.08 8.91
CA SER A 109 5.31 -21.29 8.93
C SER A 109 6.04 -19.95 8.81
N PRO A 110 7.27 -19.83 9.34
CA PRO A 110 8.09 -18.64 9.16
C PRO A 110 8.27 -18.24 7.69
N GLU A 111 8.39 -19.22 6.79
CA GLU A 111 8.49 -19.01 5.34
C GLU A 111 7.20 -18.43 4.75
N ALA A 112 6.02 -18.81 5.30
CA ALA A 112 4.76 -18.22 4.91
C ALA A 112 4.68 -16.75 5.34
N ILE A 113 5.15 -16.40 6.54
CA ILE A 113 5.24 -15.00 7.00
C ILE A 113 6.20 -14.20 6.11
N GLU A 114 7.36 -14.76 5.76
CA GLU A 114 8.30 -14.14 4.83
C GLU A 114 7.64 -13.87 3.47
N GLY A 115 6.94 -14.86 2.91
CA GLY A 115 6.20 -14.70 1.65
C GLY A 115 5.11 -13.62 1.73
N LEU A 116 4.37 -13.56 2.85
CA LEU A 116 3.38 -12.51 3.07
C LEU A 116 4.00 -11.13 3.15
N VAL A 117 5.15 -10.99 3.82
CA VAL A 117 5.92 -9.73 3.83
C VAL A 117 6.36 -9.38 2.41
N GLY A 118 6.84 -10.35 1.62
CA GLY A 118 7.17 -10.14 0.21
C GLY A 118 6.02 -9.51 -0.59
N GLN A 119 4.82 -10.08 -0.46
CA GLN A 119 3.60 -9.61 -1.13
C GLN A 119 3.12 -8.22 -0.68
N ILE A 120 3.62 -7.68 0.43
CA ILE A 120 3.30 -6.31 0.88
C ILE A 120 4.09 -5.27 0.08
N PHE A 121 5.29 -5.65 -0.36
CA PHE A 121 6.22 -4.78 -1.09
C PHE A 121 6.29 -5.11 -2.58
N GLU A 122 5.63 -6.15 -3.06
CA GLU A 122 5.38 -6.36 -4.48
C GLU A 122 4.36 -5.31 -4.96
N GLY A 123 4.83 -4.36 -5.77
CA GLY A 123 4.06 -3.19 -6.21
C GLY A 123 2.80 -3.57 -7.00
N GLY A 124 1.84 -2.64 -7.04
CA GLY A 124 0.56 -2.76 -7.75
C GLY A 124 0.65 -2.83 -9.27
N ASP A 125 1.49 -3.71 -9.84
CA ASP A 125 1.53 -4.00 -11.27
C ASP A 125 0.25 -4.65 -11.80
N ARG A 126 -0.74 -4.89 -10.93
CA ARG A 126 -2.08 -5.38 -11.31
C ARG A 126 -2.91 -4.35 -12.11
N GLU A 127 -2.55 -3.06 -12.13
CA GLU A 127 -3.35 -2.03 -12.83
C GLU A 127 -2.92 -1.72 -14.28
N LYS A 128 -1.79 -2.23 -14.77
CA LYS A 128 -1.25 -1.80 -16.09
C LYS A 128 -1.61 -2.69 -17.28
N GLU A 129 -2.26 -3.84 -17.09
CA GLU A 129 -2.67 -4.72 -18.20
C GLU A 129 -4.08 -4.45 -18.76
N GLY A 130 -4.87 -3.55 -18.16
CA GLY A 130 -6.27 -3.31 -18.53
C GLY A 130 -6.54 -2.18 -19.54
N LYS A 131 -5.55 -1.36 -19.93
CA LYS A 131 -5.77 -0.27 -20.90
C LYS A 131 -5.51 -0.76 -22.32
N MET A 132 -6.42 -1.62 -22.77
CA MET A 132 -6.67 -1.90 -24.17
C MET A 132 -6.63 -0.61 -24.98
N LYS A 133 -5.75 -0.60 -25.98
CA LYS A 133 -5.67 0.39 -27.05
C LYS A 133 -7.08 0.69 -27.56
N LEU A 134 -7.62 1.87 -27.25
CA LEU A 134 -8.70 2.45 -28.05
C LEU A 134 -8.11 2.80 -29.41
N ARG A 135 -8.13 1.79 -30.29
CA ARG A 135 -7.81 1.89 -31.70
C ARG A 135 -8.81 2.88 -32.30
N ARG A 136 -8.38 4.12 -32.50
CA ARG A 136 -9.14 5.15 -33.22
C ARG A 136 -9.41 4.59 -34.62
N ARG A 137 -10.63 4.09 -34.81
CA ARG A 137 -11.10 3.49 -36.07
C ARG A 137 -11.40 4.65 -37.01
N GLU A 138 -10.42 4.95 -37.86
CA GLU A 138 -10.62 5.74 -39.07
C GLU A 138 -11.69 5.05 -39.92
N SER A 139 -12.79 5.76 -40.17
CA SER A 139 -13.86 5.31 -41.07
C SER A 139 -13.89 6.28 -42.24
N GLN A 140 -13.23 5.83 -43.29
CA GLN A 140 -13.30 6.35 -44.64
C GLN A 140 -14.32 5.49 -45.39
N ASP A 141 -15.44 6.09 -45.81
CA ASP A 141 -16.35 5.71 -46.92
C ASP A 141 -17.63 6.57 -46.80
N ARG A 142 -18.30 7.10 -47.85
CA ARG A 142 -18.12 7.09 -49.30
C ARG A 142 -19.27 7.93 -49.94
N MET A 143 -18.99 8.53 -51.10
CA MET A 143 -19.88 8.87 -52.25
C MET A 143 -20.95 9.98 -52.08
N GLU A 144 -20.85 11.09 -52.84
CA GLU A 144 -21.30 11.38 -54.23
C GLU A 144 -22.55 12.27 -54.16
N GLU A 145 -22.43 13.57 -54.42
CA GLU A 145 -22.53 14.22 -55.73
C GLU A 145 -23.97 14.67 -56.03
N ARG A 146 -24.19 15.99 -56.04
CA ARG A 146 -24.98 16.77 -57.04
C ARG A 146 -25.28 18.20 -56.53
N GLN A 147 -24.75 19.19 -57.28
CA GLN A 147 -25.45 20.35 -57.87
C GLN A 147 -26.28 21.27 -56.93
N SER A 148 -26.19 22.61 -56.87
CA SER A 148 -25.67 23.68 -57.75
C SER A 148 -25.65 25.02 -56.97
N GLU A 149 -24.98 26.04 -57.55
CA GLU A 149 -25.29 27.50 -57.46
C GLU A 149 -25.08 28.22 -56.12
N SER A 150 -23.95 28.92 -55.93
CA SER A 150 -23.71 30.35 -56.28
C SER A 150 -24.56 31.36 -55.48
N ILE A 151 -23.95 32.07 -54.52
CA ILE A 151 -23.92 33.54 -54.49
C ILE A 151 -23.01 34.07 -53.37
N GLU A 152 -22.35 35.15 -53.73
CA GLU A 152 -21.34 35.90 -53.00
C GLU A 152 -21.95 36.77 -51.88
N ARG A 153 -21.12 37.04 -50.87
CA ARG A 153 -20.99 38.34 -50.16
C ARG A 153 -21.78 38.59 -48.85
N SER A 154 -20.98 39.04 -47.88
CA SER A 154 -21.22 40.15 -46.91
C SER A 154 -21.57 39.81 -45.45
N HIS A 155 -20.61 40.12 -44.57
CA HIS A 155 -20.72 40.77 -43.26
C HIS A 155 -22.06 40.72 -42.49
N GLU A 156 -22.00 40.27 -41.22
CA GLU A 156 -22.55 41.07 -40.12
C GLU A 156 -21.90 40.71 -38.77
N ILE A 157 -21.30 41.73 -38.14
CA ILE A 157 -20.83 41.73 -36.75
C ILE A 157 -22.07 41.94 -35.86
N LYS A 158 -22.24 41.12 -34.81
CA LYS A 158 -23.13 41.44 -33.69
C LYS A 158 -22.62 40.84 -32.39
N ASP A 159 -21.77 41.61 -31.71
CA ASP A 159 -21.55 41.50 -30.28
C ASP A 159 -22.79 42.00 -29.53
N PHE A 160 -23.38 41.17 -28.67
CA PHE A 160 -24.34 41.62 -27.67
C PHE A 160 -24.09 40.99 -26.29
N ARG A 161 -23.49 41.83 -25.44
CA ARG A 161 -23.87 42.15 -24.04
C ARG A 161 -23.94 41.03 -22.98
N ARG A 162 -22.88 41.05 -22.18
CA ARG A 162 -22.83 41.06 -20.70
C ARG A 162 -24.13 41.46 -19.99
N SER A 163 -24.67 40.56 -19.15
CA SER A 163 -25.63 40.89 -18.09
C SER A 163 -24.95 40.83 -16.72
N LYS A 164 -24.88 41.99 -16.07
CA LYS A 164 -24.63 42.19 -14.64
C LYS A 164 -25.99 42.32 -13.96
N SER A 165 -26.17 41.70 -12.80
CA SER A 165 -27.24 42.02 -11.85
C SER A 165 -26.58 42.40 -10.51
N ASN A 166 -26.94 43.57 -10.01
CA ASN A 166 -26.45 44.19 -8.77
C ASN A 166 -27.64 44.55 -7.85
N THR A 167 -27.33 44.66 -6.55
CA THR A 167 -28.01 45.36 -5.42
C THR A 167 -29.27 44.70 -4.82
N SER A 168 -29.58 44.84 -3.52
CA SER A 168 -29.17 45.85 -2.54
C SER A 168 -29.01 45.31 -1.11
N ASP A 169 -28.09 45.95 -0.37
CA ASP A 169 -28.00 45.99 1.09
C ASP A 169 -28.82 47.20 1.60
N ALA A 170 -29.45 47.09 2.75
CA ALA A 170 -30.13 48.17 3.48
C ALA A 170 -29.85 48.05 4.98
#